data_AF-A0A2S0WPH1-F1
#
_entry.id   AF-A0A2S0WPH1-F1
#
_cell.length_a   1.000
_cell.length_b   1.000
_cell.length_c   1.000
_cell.angle_alpha   90.00
_cell.angle_beta   90.00
_cell.angle_gamma   90.00
#
_symmetry.space_group_name_H-M   'P 1'
#
loop_
_entity.id
_entity.type
_entity.pdbx_description
1 polymer ?
#
loop_
_entity_poly.entity_id
_entity_poly.type
_entity_poly.pdbx_seq_one_letter_code
_entity_poly.pdbx_strand_id
1 'polypeptide(L)'
;MSNRRIPRSRRAVGAIALLVSAVVVAVLGLVVSTVTVLVVATVYAVAAGGVAGRLLSNEIAQVRRDWAHDRAVLADEHRKVAVVRSREHIAFADQMSQRISLRDAQIANLRDALVTAEIELAQARERFSAERARRAALEADVTSARSDLESARVDLLAAQEALAASEAAEIQVRTELQAWQEAATEDGNGAQDRKLA
;
A
#
# COMPACT_ATOMS: atom_id res chain seq x y z
N MET A 1 -39.88 18.48 16.11
CA MET A 1 -40.63 19.42 15.25
C MET A 1 -41.24 20.49 16.14
N SER A 2 -40.99 21.78 15.90
CA SER A 2 -41.52 22.84 16.78
C SER A 2 -43.01 23.08 16.51
N ASN A 3 -43.84 23.00 17.56
CA ASN A 3 -45.27 23.28 17.47
C ASN A 3 -45.52 24.80 17.41
N ARG A 4 -45.27 25.40 16.23
CA ARG A 4 -45.61 26.80 15.91
C ARG A 4 -47.14 26.97 15.94
N ARG A 5 -47.69 27.19 17.14
CA ARG A 5 -49.08 27.64 17.34
C ARG A 5 -49.24 28.98 16.63
N ILE A 6 -49.89 28.98 15.46
CA ILE A 6 -50.13 30.21 14.69
C ILE A 6 -50.93 31.18 15.59
N PRO A 7 -50.42 32.39 15.87
CA PRO A 7 -51.15 33.34 16.69
C PRO A 7 -52.43 33.75 15.96
N ARG A 8 -53.59 33.55 16.60
CA ARG A 8 -54.89 33.94 16.03
C ARG A 8 -54.88 35.44 15.76
N SER A 9 -54.91 35.83 14.49
CA SER A 9 -54.71 37.23 14.14
C SER A 9 -55.90 38.09 14.57
N ARG A 10 -55.59 39.31 15.03
CA ARG A 10 -56.61 40.25 15.54
C ARG A 10 -57.66 40.60 14.47
N ARG A 11 -57.29 40.56 13.17
CA ARG A 11 -58.21 40.79 12.05
C ARG A 11 -59.19 39.63 11.86
N ALA A 12 -58.72 38.39 11.89
CA ALA A 12 -59.58 37.21 11.79
C ALA A 12 -60.54 37.12 13.00
N VAL A 13 -60.04 37.39 14.21
CA VAL A 13 -60.87 37.45 15.42
C VAL A 13 -61.92 38.57 15.32
N GLY A 14 -61.54 39.77 14.85
CA GLY A 14 -62.47 40.88 14.64
C GLY A 14 -63.54 40.59 13.58
N ALA A 15 -63.18 39.93 12.47
CA ALA A 15 -64.12 39.52 11.43
C ALA A 15 -65.13 38.49 11.95
N ILE A 16 -64.67 37.50 12.74
CA ILE A 16 -65.56 36.52 13.40
C ILE A 16 -66.48 37.22 14.41
N ALA A 17 -65.95 38.15 15.22
CA ALA A 17 -66.75 38.90 16.18
C ALA A 17 -67.87 39.75 15.52
N LEU A 18 -67.58 40.39 14.37
CA LEU A 18 -68.57 41.11 13.56
C LEU A 18 -69.65 40.21 12.97
N LEU A 19 -69.30 39.00 12.52
CA LEU A 19 -70.28 38.03 12.03
C LEU A 19 -71.16 37.50 13.17
N VAL A 20 -70.59 37.25 14.34
CA VAL A 20 -71.35 36.84 15.54
C VAL A 20 -72.27 37.98 16.02
N SER A 21 -71.82 39.24 16.04
CA SER A 21 -72.69 40.36 16.41
C SER A 21 -73.82 40.58 15.41
N ALA A 22 -73.59 40.38 14.11
CA ALA A 22 -74.64 40.41 13.08
C ALA A 22 -75.71 39.35 13.32
N VAL A 23 -75.32 38.11 13.65
CA VAL A 23 -76.26 37.02 13.98
C VAL A 23 -77.06 37.35 15.25
N VAL A 24 -76.41 37.84 16.32
CA VAL A 24 -77.09 38.23 17.57
C VAL A 24 -78.10 39.36 17.34
N VAL A 25 -77.73 40.40 16.57
CA VAL A 25 -78.65 41.50 16.23
C VAL A 25 -79.84 41.02 15.39
N ALA A 26 -79.62 40.11 14.43
CA ALA A 26 -80.71 39.53 13.65
C ALA A 26 -81.68 38.68 14.51
N VAL A 27 -81.16 37.87 15.43
CA VAL A 27 -81.98 37.07 16.36
C VAL A 27 -82.79 37.98 17.30
N LEU A 28 -82.19 39.03 17.85
CA LEU A 28 -82.91 40.01 18.68
C LEU A 28 -84.00 40.76 17.88
N GLY A 29 -83.73 41.10 16.62
CA GLY A 29 -84.73 41.72 15.74
C GLY A 29 -85.96 40.84 15.48
N LEU A 30 -85.75 39.52 15.34
CA LEU A 30 -86.84 38.55 15.21
C LEU A 30 -87.69 38.45 16.50
N VAL A 31 -87.07 38.49 17.68
CA VAL A 31 -87.78 38.46 18.98
C VAL A 31 -88.63 39.72 19.19
N VAL A 32 -88.14 40.90 18.76
CA VAL A 32 -88.90 42.16 18.86
C VAL A 32 -90.00 42.28 17.81
N SER A 33 -89.88 41.58 16.67
CA SER A 33 -90.93 41.43 15.64
C SER A 33 -91.51 42.75 15.10
N THR A 34 -90.71 43.83 15.06
CA THR A 34 -91.11 45.10 14.44
C THR A 34 -90.36 45.34 13.13
N VAL A 35 -91.10 45.79 12.11
CA VAL A 35 -90.60 45.94 10.73
C VAL A 35 -89.39 46.87 10.66
N THR A 36 -89.39 47.97 11.40
CA THR A 36 -88.27 48.92 11.47
C THR A 36 -86.99 48.29 12.03
N VAL A 37 -87.09 47.48 13.09
CA VAL A 37 -85.94 46.79 13.69
C VAL A 37 -85.40 45.71 12.74
N LEU A 38 -86.26 44.98 12.04
CA LEU A 38 -85.84 43.99 11.04
C LEU A 38 -85.11 44.62 9.84
N VAL A 39 -85.56 45.80 9.37
CA VAL A 39 -84.86 46.55 8.32
C VAL A 39 -83.48 47.04 8.79
N VAL A 40 -83.38 47.57 10.02
CA VAL A 40 -82.09 47.99 10.58
C VAL A 40 -81.15 46.80 10.79
N ALA A 41 -81.66 45.67 11.31
CA ALA A 41 -80.86 44.46 11.55
C ALA A 41 -80.33 43.83 10.26
N THR A 42 -81.13 43.80 9.19
CA THR A 42 -80.70 43.27 7.88
C THR A 42 -79.65 44.17 7.21
N VAL A 43 -79.83 45.50 7.24
CA VAL A 43 -78.81 46.45 6.75
C VAL A 43 -77.50 46.33 7.55
N TYR A 44 -77.58 46.21 8.88
CA TYR A 44 -76.41 45.98 9.73
C TYR A 44 -75.69 44.66 9.39
N ALA A 45 -76.44 43.56 9.20
CA ALA A 45 -75.86 42.27 8.87
C ALA A 45 -75.13 42.27 7.52
N VAL A 46 -75.69 42.93 6.49
CA VAL A 46 -75.02 43.09 5.18
C VAL A 46 -73.75 43.94 5.31
N ALA A 47 -73.79 45.05 6.05
CA ALA A 47 -72.62 45.89 6.27
C ALA A 47 -71.50 45.16 7.04
N ALA A 48 -71.85 44.49 8.15
CA ALA A 48 -70.92 43.70 8.96
C ALA A 48 -70.30 42.54 8.16
N GLY A 49 -71.11 41.83 7.35
CA GLY A 49 -70.64 40.78 6.45
C GLY A 49 -69.65 41.29 5.40
N GLY A 50 -69.93 42.44 4.78
CA GLY A 50 -69.02 43.08 3.81
C GLY A 50 -67.68 43.50 4.42
N VAL A 51 -67.70 44.05 5.64
CA VAL A 51 -66.47 44.42 6.38
C VAL A 51 -65.68 43.17 6.79
N ALA A 52 -66.34 42.15 7.34
CA ALA A 52 -65.72 40.88 7.70
C ALA A 52 -65.09 40.17 6.48
N GLY A 53 -65.79 40.15 5.34
CA GLY A 53 -65.29 39.61 4.07
C GLY A 53 -64.03 40.32 3.57
N ARG A 54 -63.97 41.65 3.63
CA ARG A 54 -62.75 42.41 3.30
C ARG A 54 -61.59 42.13 4.27
N LEU A 55 -61.87 42.04 5.57
CA LEU A 55 -60.84 41.72 6.58
C LEU A 55 -60.23 40.33 6.32
N LEU A 56 -61.06 39.32 6.07
CA LEU A 56 -60.60 37.96 5.78
C LEU A 56 -59.87 37.86 4.43
N SER A 57 -60.37 38.55 3.38
CA SER A 57 -59.71 38.60 2.07
C SER A 57 -58.30 39.21 2.14
N ASN A 58 -58.17 40.36 2.83
CA ASN A 58 -56.89 41.01 3.06
C ASN A 58 -55.91 40.13 3.86
N GLU A 59 -56.43 39.37 4.83
CA GLU A 59 -55.62 38.44 5.62
C GLU A 59 -55.13 37.24 4.80
N ILE A 60 -55.99 36.64 3.97
CA ILE A 60 -55.60 35.57 3.05
C ILE A 60 -54.56 36.08 2.03
N ALA A 61 -54.74 37.30 1.53
CA ALA A 61 -53.79 37.95 0.63
C ALA A 61 -52.45 38.29 1.32
N GLN A 62 -52.44 38.49 2.64
CA GLN A 62 -51.21 38.64 3.43
C GLN A 62 -50.54 37.28 3.66
N VAL A 63 -51.25 36.30 4.22
CA VAL A 63 -50.70 34.96 4.50
C VAL A 63 -50.13 34.29 3.24
N ARG A 64 -50.72 34.52 2.06
CA ARG A 64 -50.17 34.06 0.77
C ARG A 64 -48.83 34.72 0.40
N ARG A 65 -48.64 36.01 0.69
CA ARG A 65 -47.38 36.73 0.46
C ARG A 65 -46.31 36.29 1.46
N ASP A 66 -46.68 36.23 2.74
CA ASP A 66 -45.79 35.85 3.84
C ASP A 66 -45.27 34.42 3.63
N TRP A 67 -46.16 33.46 3.29
CA TRP A 67 -45.77 32.08 2.96
C TRP A 67 -44.98 31.94 1.64
N ALA A 68 -45.13 32.86 0.68
CA ALA A 68 -44.29 32.88 -0.52
C ALA A 68 -42.88 33.41 -0.19
N HIS A 69 -42.78 34.42 0.67
CA HIS A 69 -41.51 34.95 1.16
C HIS A 69 -40.75 33.92 2.00
N ASP A 70 -41.40 33.28 3.00
CA ASP A 70 -40.82 32.20 3.80
C ASP A 70 -40.21 31.09 2.92
N ARG A 71 -40.89 30.71 1.83
CA ARG A 71 -40.42 29.66 0.93
C ARG A 71 -39.31 30.12 -0.01
N ALA A 72 -39.22 31.41 -0.34
CA ALA A 72 -38.07 31.97 -1.02
C ALA A 72 -36.83 32.03 -0.11
N VAL A 73 -37.00 32.42 1.15
CA VAL A 73 -35.93 32.43 2.18
C VAL A 73 -35.40 31.01 2.42
N LEU A 74 -36.28 30.03 2.67
CA LEU A 74 -35.88 28.62 2.85
C LEU A 74 -35.16 28.05 1.61
N ALA A 75 -35.59 28.40 0.40
CA ALA A 75 -34.91 27.96 -0.83
C ALA A 75 -33.49 28.56 -0.95
N ASP A 76 -33.30 29.82 -0.57
CA ASP A 76 -32.00 30.48 -0.56
C ASP A 76 -31.08 29.97 0.57
N GLU A 77 -31.62 29.70 1.76
CA GLU A 77 -30.89 29.03 2.85
C GLU A 77 -30.42 27.62 2.42
N HIS A 78 -31.31 26.80 1.87
CA HIS A 78 -30.95 25.48 1.33
C HIS A 78 -29.92 25.59 0.19
N ARG A 79 -30.03 26.59 -0.70
CA ARG A 79 -29.04 26.85 -1.76
C ARG A 79 -27.67 27.19 -1.17
N LYS A 80 -27.60 28.05 -0.15
CA LYS A 80 -26.34 28.42 0.53
C LYS A 80 -25.69 27.19 1.18
N VAL A 81 -26.46 26.40 1.93
CA VAL A 81 -25.96 25.16 2.55
C VAL A 81 -25.50 24.14 1.49
N ALA A 82 -26.22 23.99 0.38
CA ALA A 82 -25.82 23.11 -0.71
C ALA A 82 -24.52 23.56 -1.39
N VAL A 83 -24.32 24.88 -1.60
CA VAL A 83 -23.07 25.43 -2.17
C VAL A 83 -21.89 25.24 -1.22
N VAL A 84 -22.06 25.47 0.08
CA VAL A 84 -21.01 25.20 1.09
C VAL A 84 -20.63 23.72 1.08
N ARG A 85 -21.62 22.82 1.22
CA ARG A 85 -21.39 21.37 1.23
C ARG A 85 -20.80 20.85 -0.08
N SER A 86 -21.14 21.45 -1.22
CA SER A 86 -20.54 21.12 -2.51
C SER A 86 -19.05 21.50 -2.56
N ARG A 87 -18.66 22.66 -2.02
CA ARG A 87 -17.26 23.07 -1.92
C ARG A 87 -16.46 22.17 -0.98
N GLU A 88 -17.03 21.80 0.16
CA GLU A 88 -16.45 20.86 1.11
C GLU A 88 -16.20 19.49 0.47
N HIS A 89 -17.18 18.94 -0.25
CA HIS A 89 -17.03 17.67 -0.97
C HIS A 89 -15.98 17.74 -2.08
N ILE A 90 -15.89 18.84 -2.83
CA ILE A 90 -14.85 19.03 -3.87
C ILE A 90 -13.46 19.10 -3.24
N ALA A 91 -13.28 19.88 -2.17
CA ALA A 91 -12.00 19.99 -1.48
C ALA A 91 -11.56 18.65 -0.84
N PHE A 92 -12.50 17.90 -0.26
CA PHE A 92 -12.24 16.55 0.24
C PHE A 92 -11.86 15.57 -0.86
N ALA A 93 -12.55 15.60 -2.01
CA ALA A 93 -12.25 14.74 -3.15
C ALA A 93 -10.87 15.03 -3.75
N ASP A 94 -10.49 16.30 -3.90
CA ASP A 94 -9.16 16.72 -4.34
C ASP A 94 -8.07 16.27 -3.35
N GLN A 95 -8.24 16.56 -2.05
CA GLN A 95 -7.30 16.13 -1.01
C GLN A 95 -7.14 14.60 -0.98
N MET A 96 -8.22 13.84 -1.17
CA MET A 96 -8.14 12.37 -1.22
C MET A 96 -7.51 11.87 -2.52
N SER A 97 -7.77 12.52 -3.66
CA SER A 97 -7.11 12.21 -4.95
C SER A 97 -5.59 12.40 -4.86
N GLN A 98 -5.13 13.52 -4.31
CA GLN A 98 -3.71 13.81 -4.07
C GLN A 98 -3.06 12.81 -3.09
N ARG A 99 -3.80 12.35 -2.07
CA ARG A 99 -3.32 11.32 -1.16
C ARG A 99 -3.24 9.94 -1.81
N ILE A 100 -4.13 9.61 -2.74
CA ILE A 100 -4.11 8.35 -3.49
C ILE A 100 -2.93 8.35 -4.47
N SER A 101 -2.79 9.39 -5.32
CA SER A 101 -1.71 9.46 -6.31
C SER A 101 -0.31 9.46 -5.67
N LEU A 102 -0.12 10.11 -4.52
CA LEU A 102 1.12 10.04 -3.74
C LEU A 102 1.41 8.62 -3.22
N ARG A 103 0.38 7.84 -2.88
CA ARG A 103 0.53 6.45 -2.40
C ARG A 103 0.76 5.49 -3.56
N ASP A 104 0.10 5.68 -4.69
CA ASP A 104 0.34 4.89 -5.91
C ASP A 104 1.78 5.10 -6.42
N ALA A 105 2.30 6.34 -6.39
CA ALA A 105 3.70 6.62 -6.69
C ALA A 105 4.67 5.95 -5.71
N GLN A 106 4.36 5.92 -4.41
CA GLN A 106 5.15 5.17 -3.42
C GLN A 106 5.10 3.66 -3.66
N ILE A 107 3.94 3.11 -4.04
CA ILE A 107 3.75 1.69 -4.36
C ILE A 107 4.51 1.31 -5.64
N ALA A 108 4.55 2.19 -6.65
CA ALA A 108 5.37 2.00 -7.85
C ALA A 108 6.86 1.94 -7.49
N ASN A 109 7.39 2.96 -6.80
CA ASN A 109 8.79 3.00 -6.37
C ASN A 109 9.20 1.78 -5.52
N LEU A 110 8.31 1.28 -4.65
CA LEU A 110 8.55 0.08 -3.85
C LEU A 110 8.54 -1.21 -4.68
N ARG A 111 7.72 -1.30 -5.74
CA ARG A 111 7.74 -2.43 -6.68
C ARG A 111 9.02 -2.45 -7.51
N ASP A 112 9.44 -1.30 -8.03
CA ASP A 112 10.66 -1.19 -8.84
C ASP A 112 11.91 -1.51 -8.01
N ALA A 113 11.96 -1.03 -6.76
CA ALA A 113 13.01 -1.38 -5.80
C ALA A 113 13.02 -2.87 -5.44
N LEU A 114 11.84 -3.50 -5.29
CA LEU A 114 11.73 -4.95 -5.04
C LEU A 114 12.24 -5.76 -6.24
N VAL A 115 11.84 -5.40 -7.46
CA VAL A 115 12.31 -6.08 -8.68
C VAL A 115 13.82 -5.92 -8.86
N THR A 116 14.37 -4.73 -8.55
CA THR A 116 15.83 -4.51 -8.55
C THR A 116 16.53 -5.42 -7.53
N ALA A 117 16.01 -5.50 -6.29
CA ALA A 117 16.56 -6.36 -5.25
C ALA A 117 16.45 -7.87 -5.58
N GLU A 118 15.40 -8.31 -6.27
CA GLU A 118 15.28 -9.69 -6.75
C GLU A 118 16.30 -10.02 -7.85
N ILE A 119 16.57 -9.08 -8.76
CA ILE A 119 17.61 -9.22 -9.80
C ILE A 119 19.00 -9.27 -9.16
N GLU A 120 19.30 -8.38 -8.20
CA GLU A 120 20.57 -8.40 -7.45
C GLU A 120 20.75 -9.70 -6.65
N LEU A 121 19.68 -10.19 -6.00
CA LEU A 121 19.68 -11.47 -5.30
C LEU A 121 19.92 -12.66 -6.23
N ALA A 122 19.35 -12.64 -7.44
CA ALA A 122 19.60 -13.67 -8.45
C ALA A 122 21.07 -13.66 -8.91
N GLN A 123 21.63 -12.48 -9.25
CA GLN A 123 23.04 -12.35 -9.62
C GLN A 123 23.98 -12.73 -8.48
N ALA A 124 23.66 -12.40 -7.23
CA ALA A 124 24.45 -12.80 -6.06
C ALA A 124 24.46 -14.32 -5.88
N ARG A 125 23.31 -14.99 -6.07
CA ARG A 125 23.20 -16.47 -6.05
C ARG A 125 24.01 -17.13 -7.17
N GLU A 126 24.01 -16.57 -8.37
CA GLU A 126 24.79 -17.05 -9.51
C GLU A 126 26.31 -16.90 -9.28
N ARG A 127 26.76 -15.72 -8.81
CA ARG A 127 28.18 -15.51 -8.45
C ARG A 127 28.62 -16.48 -7.35
N PHE A 128 27.77 -16.72 -6.35
CA PHE A 128 28.04 -17.66 -5.26
C PHE A 128 28.06 -19.14 -5.69
N SER A 129 27.21 -19.55 -6.64
CA SER A 129 27.28 -20.92 -7.19
C SER A 129 28.51 -21.11 -8.08
N ALA A 130 28.87 -20.11 -8.88
CA ALA A 130 30.09 -20.10 -9.68
C ALA A 130 31.36 -20.14 -8.80
N GLU A 131 31.41 -19.37 -7.70
CA GLU A 131 32.49 -19.47 -6.72
C GLU A 131 32.56 -20.85 -6.05
N ARG A 132 31.42 -21.42 -5.64
CA ARG A 132 31.40 -22.78 -5.06
C ARG A 132 31.94 -23.81 -6.04
N ALA A 133 31.56 -23.73 -7.32
CA ALA A 133 32.08 -24.62 -8.36
C ALA A 133 33.60 -24.46 -8.56
N ARG A 134 34.11 -23.22 -8.56
CA ARG A 134 35.56 -22.95 -8.63
C ARG A 134 36.33 -23.49 -7.43
N ARG A 135 35.78 -23.37 -6.22
CA ARG A 135 36.40 -23.93 -5.00
C ARG A 135 36.44 -25.45 -5.05
N ALA A 136 35.35 -26.11 -5.45
CA ALA A 136 35.31 -27.57 -5.61
C ALA A 136 36.30 -28.08 -6.67
N ALA A 137 36.50 -27.34 -7.78
CA ALA A 137 37.53 -27.64 -8.77
C ALA A 137 38.95 -27.51 -8.18
N LEU A 138 39.25 -26.40 -7.52
CA LEU A 138 40.55 -26.18 -6.86
C LEU A 138 40.84 -27.21 -5.75
N GLU A 139 39.81 -27.65 -5.02
CA GLU A 139 39.92 -28.72 -4.01
C GLU A 139 40.24 -30.09 -4.65
N ALA A 140 39.69 -30.37 -5.84
CA ALA A 140 40.04 -31.55 -6.64
C ALA A 140 41.47 -31.45 -7.21
N ASP A 141 41.85 -30.30 -7.79
CA ASP A 141 43.19 -30.05 -8.32
C ASP A 141 44.27 -30.21 -7.23
N VAL A 142 44.04 -29.63 -6.04
CA VAL A 142 44.91 -29.79 -4.86
C VAL A 142 44.98 -31.24 -4.38
N THR A 143 43.90 -32.02 -4.57
CA THR A 143 43.89 -33.45 -4.21
C THR A 143 44.67 -34.28 -5.23
N SER A 144 44.53 -34.02 -6.53
CA SER A 144 45.36 -34.65 -7.57
C SER A 144 46.83 -34.34 -7.34
N ALA A 145 47.20 -33.05 -7.27
CA ALA A 145 48.59 -32.63 -7.11
C ALA A 145 49.27 -33.18 -5.84
N ARG A 146 48.51 -33.47 -4.78
CA ARG A 146 49.01 -34.20 -3.60
C ARG A 146 49.27 -35.68 -3.89
N SER A 147 48.39 -36.35 -4.62
CA SER A 147 48.57 -37.73 -5.06
C SER A 147 49.77 -37.85 -6.02
N ASP A 148 49.87 -36.95 -6.99
CA ASP A 148 50.94 -36.91 -7.98
C ASP A 148 52.31 -36.68 -7.32
N LEU A 149 52.37 -35.79 -6.33
CA LEU A 149 53.57 -35.53 -5.53
C LEU A 149 53.97 -36.72 -4.65
N GLU A 150 53.00 -37.46 -4.09
CA GLU A 150 53.29 -38.66 -3.29
C GLU A 150 53.76 -39.83 -4.16
N SER A 151 53.16 -40.05 -5.34
CA SER A 151 53.68 -40.99 -6.34
C SER A 151 55.12 -40.65 -6.73
N ALA A 152 55.40 -39.38 -7.05
CA ALA A 152 56.74 -38.93 -7.41
C ALA A 152 57.77 -39.07 -6.27
N ARG A 153 57.34 -39.08 -5.00
CA ARG A 153 58.20 -39.42 -3.84
C ARG A 153 58.53 -40.91 -3.80
N VAL A 154 57.54 -41.77 -4.04
CA VAL A 154 57.75 -43.23 -4.10
C VAL A 154 58.70 -43.58 -5.25
N ASP A 155 58.49 -42.99 -6.43
CA ASP A 155 59.36 -43.17 -7.60
C ASP A 155 60.80 -42.67 -7.31
N LEU A 156 60.94 -41.51 -6.64
CA LEU A 156 62.25 -40.98 -6.24
C LEU A 156 62.99 -41.90 -5.26
N LEU A 157 62.29 -42.46 -4.27
CA LEU A 157 62.87 -43.40 -3.32
C LEU A 157 63.29 -44.71 -4.00
N ALA A 158 62.45 -45.25 -4.89
CA ALA A 158 62.78 -46.44 -5.68
C ALA A 158 63.98 -46.20 -6.61
N ALA A 159 64.10 -45.01 -7.22
CA ALA A 159 65.24 -44.62 -8.03
C ALA A 159 66.53 -44.47 -7.19
N GLN A 160 66.43 -43.97 -5.95
CA GLN A 160 67.56 -43.89 -5.01
C GLN A 160 68.02 -45.28 -4.55
N GLU A 161 67.10 -46.20 -4.26
CA GLU A 161 67.42 -47.59 -3.91
C GLU A 161 68.06 -48.34 -5.09
N ALA A 162 67.53 -48.16 -6.31
CA ALA A 162 68.13 -48.73 -7.53
C ALA A 162 69.52 -48.16 -7.84
N LEU A 163 69.76 -46.86 -7.58
CA LEU A 163 71.08 -46.25 -7.71
C LEU A 163 72.05 -46.85 -6.68
N ALA A 164 71.67 -46.93 -5.40
CA ALA A 164 72.51 -47.52 -4.36
C ALA A 164 72.83 -49.01 -4.63
N ALA A 165 71.88 -49.76 -5.18
CA ALA A 165 72.12 -51.14 -5.62
C ALA A 165 73.11 -51.21 -6.82
N SER A 166 73.03 -50.26 -7.77
CA SER A 166 73.97 -50.16 -8.88
C SER A 166 75.37 -49.75 -8.42
N GLU A 167 75.49 -48.83 -7.47
CA GLU A 167 76.77 -48.41 -6.87
C GLU A 167 77.41 -49.56 -6.08
N ALA A 168 76.62 -50.30 -5.30
CA ALA A 168 77.09 -51.51 -4.60
C ALA A 168 77.55 -52.60 -5.56
N ALA A 169 76.83 -52.83 -6.67
CA ALA A 169 77.24 -53.76 -7.72
C ALA A 169 78.53 -53.30 -8.43
N GLU A 170 78.71 -52.00 -8.69
CA GLU A 170 79.96 -51.49 -9.26
C GLU A 170 81.15 -51.68 -8.29
N ILE A 171 80.95 -51.42 -6.99
CA ILE A 171 81.96 -51.68 -5.96
C ILE A 171 82.32 -53.17 -5.93
N GLN A 172 81.33 -54.07 -5.96
CA GLN A 172 81.57 -55.51 -6.02
C GLN A 172 82.40 -55.88 -7.26
N VAL A 173 81.98 -55.47 -8.46
CA VAL A 173 82.70 -55.74 -9.72
C VAL A 173 84.13 -55.19 -9.67
N ARG A 174 84.35 -53.99 -9.11
CA ARG A 174 85.70 -53.43 -8.92
C ARG A 174 86.56 -54.30 -7.98
N THR A 175 86.01 -54.77 -6.86
CA THR A 175 86.74 -55.65 -5.92
C THR A 175 87.05 -57.03 -6.51
N GLU A 176 86.12 -57.62 -7.26
CA GLU A 176 86.37 -58.87 -8.00
C GLU A 176 87.49 -58.67 -9.03
N LEU A 177 87.45 -57.57 -9.80
CA LEU A 177 88.45 -57.27 -10.83
C LEU A 177 89.84 -57.00 -10.22
N GLN A 178 89.91 -56.42 -9.02
CA GLN A 178 91.15 -56.32 -8.24
C GLN A 178 91.67 -57.70 -7.79
N ALA A 179 90.81 -58.56 -7.23
CA ALA A 179 91.20 -59.92 -6.84
C ALA A 179 91.71 -60.77 -8.03
N TRP A 180 91.08 -60.62 -9.21
CA TRP A 180 91.57 -61.23 -10.46
C TRP A 180 92.95 -60.69 -10.89
N GLN A 181 93.22 -59.39 -10.70
CA GLN A 181 94.53 -58.80 -10.98
C GLN A 181 95.60 -59.29 -9.99
N GLU A 182 95.30 -59.31 -8.69
CA GLU A 182 96.20 -59.81 -7.65
C GLU A 182 96.58 -61.27 -7.90
N ALA A 183 95.59 -62.15 -8.12
CA ALA A 183 95.83 -63.56 -8.45
C ALA A 183 96.69 -63.74 -9.72
N ALA A 184 96.45 -62.95 -10.78
CA ALA A 184 97.25 -62.99 -11.99
C ALA A 184 98.71 -62.51 -11.76
N THR A 185 98.95 -61.59 -10.81
CA THR A 185 100.31 -61.20 -10.42
C THR A 185 101.01 -62.21 -9.52
N GLU A 186 100.29 -62.94 -8.65
CA GLU A 186 100.85 -64.04 -7.87
C GLU A 186 101.27 -65.21 -8.77
N ASP A 187 100.43 -65.60 -9.75
CA ASP A 187 100.78 -66.64 -10.74
C ASP A 187 101.98 -66.19 -11.61
N GLY A 188 102.08 -64.89 -11.90
CA GLY A 188 103.22 -64.28 -12.57
C GLY A 188 104.52 -64.42 -11.77
N ASN A 189 104.52 -64.04 -10.49
CA ASN A 189 105.67 -64.23 -9.59
C ASN A 189 106.01 -65.72 -9.42
N GLY A 190 105.01 -66.58 -9.24
CA GLY A 190 105.17 -68.04 -9.15
C GLY A 190 105.69 -68.69 -10.44
N ALA A 191 105.57 -68.03 -11.60
CA ALA A 191 106.21 -68.43 -12.85
C ALA A 191 107.63 -67.85 -13.03
N GLN A 192 107.98 -66.81 -12.26
CA GLN A 192 109.29 -66.16 -12.28
C GLN A 192 110.27 -66.82 -11.30
N ASP A 193 109.82 -67.23 -10.11
CA ASP A 193 110.61 -68.04 -9.16
C ASP A 193 110.99 -69.41 -9.76
N ARG A 194 110.07 -70.02 -10.54
CA ARG A 194 110.31 -71.26 -11.31
C ARG A 194 111.32 -71.12 -12.48
N LYS A 195 112.03 -69.99 -12.59
CA LYS A 195 113.16 -69.78 -13.51
C LYS A 195 114.49 -69.54 -12.79
N LEU A 196 114.53 -69.63 -11.46
CA LEU A 196 115.72 -69.43 -10.63
C LEU A 196 116.14 -70.69 -9.84
N ALA A 197 115.63 -71.86 -10.26
CA ALA A 197 115.99 -73.20 -9.79
C ALA A 197 116.19 -74.15 -10.99
#